data_AF-A0A3A6R7L5-F1
#
_entry.id   AF-A0A3A6R7L5-F1
#
_cell.length_a   1.000
_cell.length_b   1.000
_cell.length_c   1.000
_cell.angle_alpha   90.00
_cell.angle_beta   90.00
_cell.angle_gamma   90.00
#
_symmetry.space_group_name_H-M   'P 1'
#
loop_
_entity.id
_entity.type
_entity.pdbx_description
1 polymer ?
#
loop_
_entity_poly.entity_id
_entity_poly.type
_entity_poly.pdbx_seq_one_letter_code
_entity_poly.pdbx_strand_id
1 'polypeptide(L)' 'MTWYTDCWQRMESMYSRCKAEGMDDLATSKAIDESYPYRTRSGWGYKAWLAARRNFYPKHNLPLRRAKRPPPDLFS' A
#
# COMPACT_ATOMS: atom_id res chain seq x y z
N MET A 1 -3.72 19.56 -3.54
CA MET A 1 -3.30 18.18 -3.89
C MET A 1 -4.19 17.22 -3.13
N THR A 2 -4.58 16.09 -3.74
CA THR A 2 -5.48 15.12 -3.10
C THR A 2 -4.66 14.04 -2.39
N TRP A 3 -5.12 13.59 -1.23
CA TRP A 3 -4.52 12.47 -0.48
C TRP A 3 -4.22 11.24 -1.36
N TYR A 4 -5.04 11.02 -2.40
CA TYR A 4 -4.85 9.96 -3.38
C TYR A 4 -3.58 10.13 -4.21
N THR A 5 -3.35 11.34 -4.76
CA THR A 5 -2.18 11.66 -5.58
C THR A 5 -0.90 11.50 -4.78
N ASP A 6 -0.88 11.98 -3.52
CA ASP A 6 0.28 11.89 -2.64
C ASP A 6 0.61 10.43 -2.31
N CYS A 7 -0.42 9.63 -1.99
CA CYS A 7 -0.27 8.19 -1.77
C CYS A 7 0.26 7.48 -3.03
N TRP A 8 -0.25 7.83 -4.21
CA TRP A 8 0.20 7.25 -5.48
C TRP A 8 1.67 7.53 -5.75
N GLN A 9 2.09 8.79 -5.65
CA GLN A 9 3.48 9.18 -5.90
C GLN A 9 4.46 8.49 -4.95
N ARG A 10 4.04 8.27 -3.69
CA ARG A 10 4.80 7.50 -2.71
C ARG A 10 4.97 6.04 -3.13
N MET A 11 3.88 5.39 -3.56
CA MET A 11 3.92 4.01 -4.06
C MET A 11 4.81 3.87 -5.29
N GLU A 12 4.70 4.81 -6.24
CA GLU A 12 5.52 4.83 -7.46
C GLU A 12 7.01 4.95 -7.11
N SER A 13 7.37 5.90 -6.24
CA SER A 13 8.76 6.12 -5.83
C SER A 13 9.38 4.88 -5.17
N MET A 14 8.59 4.19 -4.32
CA MET A 14 9.03 2.94 -3.69
C MET A 14 9.12 1.80 -4.69
N TYR A 15 8.16 1.68 -5.61
CA TYR A 15 8.18 0.67 -6.66
C TYR A 15 9.42 0.82 -7.54
N SER A 16 9.70 2.03 -8.03
CA SER A 16 10.89 2.29 -8.85
C SER A 16 12.18 1.94 -8.11
N ARG A 17 12.27 2.28 -6.81
CA ARG A 17 13.42 1.93 -5.98
C ARG A 17 13.58 0.41 -5.84
N CYS A 18 12.51 -0.29 -5.46
CA CYS A 18 12.54 -1.74 -5.30
C CYS A 18 12.88 -2.48 -6.62
N LYS A 19 12.38 -1.99 -7.75
CA LYS A 19 12.73 -2.53 -9.08
C LYS A 19 14.19 -2.28 -9.44
N ALA A 20 14.74 -1.10 -9.11
CA ALA A 20 16.15 -0.80 -9.31
C ALA A 20 17.06 -1.68 -8.43
N GLU A 21 16.61 -2.01 -7.21
CA GLU A 21 17.29 -2.92 -6.29
C GLU A 21 17.09 -4.41 -6.66
N GLY A 22 16.31 -4.72 -7.71
CA GLY A 22 16.05 -6.10 -8.13
C GLY A 22 15.20 -6.91 -7.13
N MET A 23 14.42 -6.24 -6.29
CA MET A 23 13.58 -6.88 -5.29
C MET A 23 12.44 -7.67 -5.94
N ASP A 24 12.12 -8.81 -5.34
CA ASP A 24 10.97 -9.62 -5.74
C ASP A 24 9.63 -8.89 -5.49
N ASP A 25 8.58 -9.28 -6.19
CA ASP A 25 7.28 -8.59 -6.16
C ASP A 25 6.63 -8.63 -4.77
N LEU A 26 6.86 -9.71 -4.00
CA LEU A 26 6.44 -9.82 -2.61
C LEU A 26 7.19 -8.84 -1.69
N ALA A 27 8.49 -8.69 -1.89
CA ALA A 27 9.34 -7.79 -1.11
C ALA A 27 9.00 -6.32 -1.46
N THR A 28 8.79 -6.03 -2.74
CA THR A 28 8.30 -4.73 -3.24
C THR A 28 6.95 -4.36 -2.62
N SER A 29 6.00 -5.31 -2.60
CA SER A 29 4.68 -5.10 -1.98
C SER A 29 4.78 -4.78 -0.49
N LYS A 30 5.68 -5.46 0.23
CA LYS A 30 5.96 -5.21 1.65
C LYS A 30 6.57 -3.81 1.86
N ALA A 31 7.57 -3.45 1.05
CA ALA A 31 8.23 -2.15 1.14
C ALA A 31 7.26 -0.99 0.86
N ILE A 32 6.36 -1.15 -0.12
CA ILE A 32 5.29 -0.18 -0.38
C ILE A 32 4.39 -0.03 0.85
N ASP A 33 3.92 -1.13 1.45
CA ASP A 33 3.07 -1.09 2.65
C ASP A 33 3.76 -0.45 3.86
N GLU A 34 5.06 -0.70 4.05
CA GLU A 34 5.86 -0.11 5.13
C GLU A 34 6.16 1.38 4.90
N SER A 35 6.14 1.84 3.64
CA SER A 35 6.38 3.23 3.29
C SER A 35 5.22 4.20 3.57
N TYR A 36 4.12 3.68 4.12
CA TYR A 36 2.90 4.44 4.44
C TYR A 36 3.26 5.69 5.27
N PRO A 37 2.95 6.91 4.76
CA PRO A 37 3.51 8.14 5.31
C PRO A 37 2.84 8.61 6.61
N TYR A 38 1.67 8.06 6.97
CA TYR A 38 0.90 8.53 8.11
C TYR A 38 1.09 7.62 9.32
N ARG A 39 1.15 8.22 10.51
CA ARG A 39 1.36 7.51 11.77
C ARG A 39 0.17 6.63 12.17
N THR A 40 -1.05 7.01 11.75
CA THR A 40 -2.29 6.30 12.07
C THR A 40 -2.93 5.69 10.83
N ARG A 41 -3.45 4.48 10.98
CA ARG A 41 -4.27 3.78 9.97
C ARG A 41 -5.75 4.13 10.13
N SER A 42 -6.05 5.42 10.16
CA SER A 42 -7.40 5.95 10.35
C SER A 42 -7.64 7.21 9.53
N GLY A 43 -8.92 7.58 9.35
CA GLY A 43 -9.31 8.80 8.65
C GLY A 43 -9.16 8.75 7.12
N TRP A 44 -9.22 9.93 6.50
CA TRP A 44 -9.25 10.09 5.04
C TRP A 44 -7.94 9.70 4.36
N GLY A 45 -6.79 9.95 4.99
CA GLY A 45 -5.48 9.56 4.44
C GLY A 45 -5.33 8.05 4.31
N TYR A 46 -5.79 7.29 5.30
CA TYR A 46 -5.77 5.83 5.22
C TYR A 46 -6.72 5.28 4.15
N LYS A 47 -7.93 5.85 4.02
CA LYS A 47 -8.87 5.48 2.95
C LYS A 47 -8.29 5.76 1.56
N ALA A 48 -7.64 6.91 1.38
CA ALA A 48 -6.99 7.27 0.14
C ALA A 48 -5.82 6.33 -0.20
N TRP A 49 -5.02 5.96 0.80
CA TRP A 49 -3.97 4.96 0.63
C TRP A 49 -4.52 3.60 0.19
N LEU A 50 -5.58 3.09 0.82
CA LEU A 50 -6.19 1.83 0.42
C LEU A 50 -6.75 1.88 -1.01
N ALA A 51 -7.36 3.01 -1.39
CA ALA A 51 -7.86 3.23 -2.74
C ALA A 51 -6.73 3.27 -3.79
N ALA A 52 -5.66 4.03 -3.51
CA ALA A 52 -4.48 4.10 -4.38
C ALA A 52 -3.83 2.71 -4.52
N ARG A 53 -3.64 2.01 -3.40
CA ARG A 53 -3.05 0.67 -3.36
C ARG A 53 -3.82 -0.33 -4.21
N ARG A 54 -5.16 -0.32 -4.10
CA ARG A 54 -6.05 -1.23 -4.84
C ARG A 54 -5.93 -1.03 -6.36
N ASN A 55 -5.69 0.19 -6.83
CA ASN A 55 -5.51 0.48 -8.26
C ASN A 55 -4.05 0.30 -8.73
N PHE A 56 -3.08 0.57 -7.86
CA PHE A 56 -1.66 0.50 -8.17
C PHE A 56 -1.20 -0.94 -8.41
N TYR A 57 -1.55 -1.85 -7.51
CA TYR A 57 -1.07 -3.23 -7.56
C TYR A 57 -1.38 -3.98 -8.87
N PRO A 58 -2.62 -3.98 -9.40
CA PRO A 58 -2.90 -4.62 -10.69
C PRO A 58 -2.19 -3.93 -11.86
N LYS A 59 -1.94 -2.62 -11.79
CA LYS A 59 -1.23 -1.88 -12.84
C LYS A 59 0.25 -2.26 -12.93
N HIS A 60 0.86 -2.65 -11.81
CA HIS A 60 2.28 -3.03 -11.72
C HIS A 60 2.49 -4.54 -11.55
N ASN A 61 1.43 -5.35 -11.74
CA ASN A 61 1.40 -6.80 -11.57
C ASN A 61 1.89 -7.29 -10.19
N LEU A 62 1.65 -6.50 -9.15
CA LEU A 62 2.07 -6.81 -7.78
C LEU A 62 1.04 -7.66 -7.05
N PRO A 63 1.45 -8.62 -6.20
CA PRO A 63 0.55 -9.43 -5.40
C PRO A 63 -0.14 -8.57 -4.33
N LEU A 64 -1.43 -8.33 -4.49
CA LEU A 64 -2.22 -7.62 -3.49
C LEU A 64 -2.40 -8.51 -2.26
N ARG A 65 -1.52 -8.33 -1.27
CA ARG A 65 -1.74 -8.88 0.07
C ARG A 65 -3.03 -8.27 0.60
N ARG A 66 -4.10 -9.07 0.64
CA ARG A 66 -5.32 -8.68 1.35
C ARG A 66 -4.89 -8.30 2.77
N ALA A 67 -5.28 -7.10 3.22
CA ALA A 67 -5.19 -6.78 4.63
C ALA A 67 -5.82 -7.95 5.38
N LYS A 68 -5.07 -8.59 6.29
CA LYS A 68 -5.62 -9.65 7.15
C LYS A 68 -6.92 -9.07 7.71
N ARG A 69 -8.06 -9.70 7.41
CA ARG A 69 -9.30 -9.35 8.12
C ARG A 69 -8.93 -9.35 9.60
N PRO A 70 -9.30 -8.32 10.38
CA PRO A 70 -9.22 -8.47 11.82
C PRO A 70 -9.89 -9.82 12.17
N PRO A 71 -9.27 -10.64 13.04
CA PRO A 71 -9.93 -11.86 13.49
C PRO A 71 -11.35 -11.47 13.91
N PRO A 72 -12.38 -12.24 13.50
CA PRO A 72 -13.73 -11.92 13.90
C PRO A 72 -13.71 -11.76 15.42
N ASP A 73 -14.03 -10.55 15.90
CA ASP A 73 -14.14 -10.29 17.32
C ASP A 73 -15.08 -11.36 17.87
N LEU A 74 -14.53 -12.25 18.71
CA LEU A 74 -15.29 -13.20 19.51
C LEU A 74 -16.08 -12.37 20.52
N PHE A 75 -17.18 -11.77 20.07
CA PHE A 75 -18.29 -11.45 20.96
C PHE A 75 -18.99 -12.77 21.28
N SER A 76 -18.62 -13.36 22.42
CA SER A 76 -19.40 -14.35 23.17
C SER A 76 -19.13 -14.12 24.65
#